data_AF-A0A143QB01-F1
#
_entry.id   AF-A0A143QB01-F1
#
_cell.length_a   1.000
_cell.length_b   1.000
_cell.length_c   1.000
_cell.angle_alpha   90.00
_cell.angle_beta   90.00
_cell.angle_gamma   90.00
#
_symmetry.space_group_name_H-M   'P 1'
#
loop_
_entity.id
_entity.type
_entity.pdbx_description
1 polymer ?
#
loop_
_entity_poly.entity_id
_entity_poly.type
_entity_poly.pdbx_seq_one_letter_code
_entity_poly.pdbx_strand_id
1 'polypeptide(L)'
;MLLTRRHSQKSVTLLGVRITVLSSALAHGITDDEIRAVMSFYVARIALTPRMVGAQPFLYIAPAAADEPWIEVIADLLDPEVAVVFHAMMLRPALVANLELDQLITPIYSRQRR
;
A
#
# COMPACT_ATOMS: atom_id res chain seq x y z
N MET A 1 2.44 -35.40 15.55
CA MET A 1 1.87 -34.28 16.35
C MET A 1 2.17 -33.00 15.58
N LEU A 2 1.26 -32.55 14.71
CA LEU A 2 1.43 -31.34 13.88
C LEU A 2 0.78 -30.15 14.60
N LEU A 3 1.57 -29.10 14.86
CA LEU A 3 1.09 -27.80 15.32
C LEU A 3 0.81 -26.92 14.11
N THR A 4 -0.45 -26.81 13.72
CA THR A 4 -0.92 -25.86 12.71
C THR A 4 -0.89 -24.45 13.30
N ARG A 5 0.15 -23.66 12.97
CA ARG A 5 0.20 -22.22 13.29
C ARG A 5 -0.93 -21.51 12.53
N ARG A 6 -2.03 -21.21 13.22
CA ARG A 6 -3.03 -20.25 12.72
C ARG A 6 -2.33 -18.88 12.66
N HIS A 7 -2.05 -18.40 11.45
CA HIS A 7 -1.73 -17.00 11.23
C HIS A 7 -2.95 -16.18 11.62
N SER A 8 -2.89 -15.58 12.80
CA SER A 8 -3.84 -14.57 13.24
C SER A 8 -3.62 -13.33 12.37
N GLN A 9 -4.45 -13.19 11.34
CA GLN A 9 -4.48 -12.01 10.48
C GLN A 9 -4.86 -10.80 11.33
N LYS A 10 -3.89 -9.95 11.65
CA LYS A 10 -4.11 -8.76 12.48
C LYS A 10 -4.79 -7.70 11.61
N SER A 11 -6.08 -7.47 11.83
CA SER A 11 -6.80 -6.38 11.20
C SER A 11 -6.39 -5.05 11.84
N VAL A 12 -5.72 -4.19 11.08
CA VAL A 12 -5.54 -2.77 11.40
C VAL A 12 -6.60 -1.99 10.65
N THR A 13 -7.30 -1.10 11.34
CA THR A 13 -8.47 -0.35 10.85
C THR A 13 -8.08 1.11 10.60
N LEU A 14 -8.22 1.58 9.36
CA LEU A 14 -8.25 3.01 9.03
C LEU A 14 -9.66 3.52 9.27
N LEU A 15 -9.93 4.24 10.36
CA LEU A 15 -11.22 4.93 10.57
C LEU A 15 -12.47 4.10 10.21
N GLY A 16 -12.56 2.86 10.68
CA GLY A 16 -13.67 1.93 10.40
C GLY A 16 -13.52 1.05 9.16
N VAL A 17 -12.51 1.26 8.31
CA VAL A 17 -12.27 0.50 7.08
C VAL A 17 -11.40 -0.72 7.34
N ARG A 18 -11.87 -1.91 6.90
CA ARG A 18 -11.13 -3.18 6.94
C ARG A 18 -10.17 -3.26 5.75
N ILE A 19 -8.88 -3.50 6.03
CA ILE A 19 -7.88 -3.69 4.97
C ILE A 19 -7.76 -5.18 4.60
N THR A 20 -8.10 -5.50 3.35
CA THR A 20 -7.93 -6.83 2.75
C THR A 20 -6.75 -6.80 1.79
N VAL A 21 -5.71 -7.58 2.07
CA VAL A 21 -4.50 -7.64 1.23
C VAL A 21 -4.54 -8.88 0.34
N LEU A 22 -4.54 -8.68 -0.97
CA LEU A 22 -4.47 -9.76 -1.94
C LEU A 22 -3.03 -10.28 -2.07
N SER A 23 -2.87 -11.54 -2.45
CA SER A 23 -1.55 -12.15 -2.67
C SER A 23 -0.72 -11.41 -3.73
N SER A 24 -1.36 -10.78 -4.72
CA SER A 24 -0.69 -9.96 -5.73
C SER A 24 0.00 -8.74 -5.14
N ALA A 25 -0.49 -8.18 -4.04
CA ALA A 25 0.14 -7.05 -3.37
C ALA A 25 1.45 -7.44 -2.69
N LEU A 26 1.63 -8.72 -2.35
CA LEU A 26 2.82 -9.25 -1.70
C LEU A 26 3.91 -9.66 -2.71
N ALA A 27 3.60 -9.63 -4.01
CA ALA A 27 4.46 -10.18 -5.07
C ALA A 27 5.80 -9.45 -5.26
N HIS A 28 5.96 -8.27 -4.65
CA HIS A 28 7.18 -7.47 -4.70
C HIS A 28 7.90 -7.40 -3.35
N GLY A 29 7.75 -8.43 -2.52
CA GLY A 29 8.46 -8.54 -1.23
C GLY A 29 8.09 -7.45 -0.21
N ILE A 30 6.93 -6.82 -0.38
CA ILE A 30 6.32 -5.93 0.62
C ILE A 30 5.41 -6.77 1.49
N THR A 31 5.59 -6.66 2.81
CA THR A 31 4.85 -7.45 3.79
C THR A 31 3.45 -6.87 4.07
N ASP A 32 2.55 -7.71 4.59
CA ASP A 32 1.20 -7.27 5.01
C ASP A 32 1.28 -6.18 6.09
N ASP A 33 2.25 -6.28 7.02
CA ASP A 33 2.47 -5.27 8.06
C ASP A 33 2.92 -3.93 7.47
N GLU A 34 3.86 -3.93 6.52
CA GLU A 34 4.29 -2.71 5.81
C GLU A 34 3.14 -2.07 5.03
N ILE A 35 2.33 -2.88 4.33
CA ILE A 35 1.14 -2.41 3.62
C ILE A 35 0.17 -1.72 4.60
N ARG A 36 -0.13 -2.37 5.74
CA ARG A 36 -1.02 -1.79 6.75
C ARG A 36 -0.46 -0.51 7.35
N ALA A 37 0.84 -0.44 7.58
CA ALA A 37 1.51 0.76 8.07
C ALA A 37 1.37 1.91 7.07
N VAL A 38 1.71 1.68 5.79
CA VAL A 38 1.60 2.68 4.72
C VAL A 38 0.17 3.17 4.55
N MET A 39 -0.80 2.26 4.56
CA MET A 39 -2.20 2.66 4.45
C MET A 39 -2.65 3.49 5.66
N SER A 40 -2.21 3.16 6.87
CA SER A 40 -2.63 3.83 8.10
C SER A 40 -1.98 5.21 8.29
N PHE A 41 -0.74 5.35 7.83
CA PHE A 41 0.10 6.53 8.06
C PHE A 41 0.65 7.08 6.74
N TYR A 42 -0.20 7.15 5.72
CA TYR A 42 0.22 7.65 4.40
C TYR A 42 0.65 9.12 4.49
N VAL A 43 1.65 9.48 3.69
CA VAL A 43 2.07 10.88 3.49
C VAL A 43 1.34 11.48 2.31
N ALA A 44 1.18 10.70 1.23
CA ALA A 44 0.41 11.11 0.05
C ALA A 44 -0.67 10.08 -0.28
N ARG A 45 -1.84 10.59 -0.68
CA ARG A 45 -2.94 9.78 -1.21
C ARG A 45 -3.46 10.41 -2.51
N ILE A 46 -3.41 9.66 -3.60
CA ILE A 46 -3.77 10.13 -4.94
C ILE A 46 -4.87 9.23 -5.50
N ALA A 47 -5.97 9.84 -5.98
CA ALA A 47 -6.97 9.11 -6.76
C ALA A 47 -6.40 8.76 -8.13
N LEU A 48 -6.49 7.49 -8.54
CA LEU A 48 -6.04 7.04 -9.84
C LEU A 48 -7.21 6.91 -10.81
N THR A 49 -6.95 7.15 -12.10
CA THR A 49 -7.94 6.85 -13.15
C THR A 49 -8.21 5.34 -13.18
N PRO A 50 -9.47 4.91 -12.98
CA PRO A 50 -9.82 3.49 -13.04
C PRO A 50 -9.55 2.91 -14.43
N ARG A 51 -9.03 1.67 -14.47
CA ARG A 51 -8.84 0.91 -15.73
C ARG A 51 -9.99 -0.05 -16.03
N MET A 52 -10.95 -0.14 -15.12
CA MET A 52 -12.13 -0.99 -15.23
C MET A 52 -13.33 -0.27 -14.63
N VAL A 53 -14.52 -0.56 -15.16
CA VAL A 53 -15.78 0.04 -14.69
C VAL A 53 -16.01 -0.38 -13.24
N GLY A 54 -16.34 0.60 -12.40
CA GLY A 54 -16.67 0.39 -10.99
C GLY A 54 -15.48 0.35 -10.03
N ALA A 55 -14.23 0.40 -10.49
CA ALA A 55 -13.09 0.49 -9.58
C ALA A 55 -12.90 1.93 -9.05
N GLN A 56 -12.49 2.06 -7.79
CA GLN A 56 -12.09 3.33 -7.18
C GLN A 56 -10.67 3.23 -6.59
N PRO A 57 -9.64 3.15 -7.44
CA PRO A 57 -8.27 2.94 -7.00
C PRO A 57 -7.65 4.21 -6.42
N PHE A 58 -7.01 4.07 -5.26
CA PHE A 58 -6.18 5.09 -4.65
C PHE A 58 -4.75 4.57 -4.45
N LEU A 59 -3.80 5.42 -4.79
CA LEU A 59 -2.38 5.26 -4.48
C LEU A 59 -2.09 5.89 -3.11
N TYR A 60 -1.44 5.14 -2.24
CA TYR A 60 -0.91 5.55 -0.95
C TYR A 60 0.61 5.49 -0.99
N ILE A 61 1.27 6.52 -0.47
CA ILE A 61 2.72 6.62 -0.43
C ILE A 61 3.16 7.00 0.98
N ALA A 62 4.02 6.19 1.57
CA ALA A 62 4.71 6.46 2.82
C ALA A 62 5.85 5.45 3.02
N PRO A 63 6.81 5.72 3.93
CA PRO A 63 7.62 4.66 4.50
C PRO A 63 6.81 3.84 5.52
N ALA A 64 7.16 2.58 5.73
CA ALA A 64 6.49 1.74 6.74
C ALA A 64 6.87 2.13 8.18
N ALA A 65 8.09 2.64 8.37
CA ALA A 65 8.58 3.24 9.61
C ALA A 65 9.46 4.47 9.32
N ALA A 66 9.80 5.23 10.36
CA ALA A 66 10.70 6.38 10.20
C ALA A 66 12.06 5.95 9.61
N ASP A 67 12.61 6.80 8.73
CA ASP A 67 13.91 6.62 8.07
C ASP A 67 14.03 5.37 7.17
N GLU A 68 12.91 4.70 6.86
CA GLU A 68 12.88 3.57 5.93
C GLU A 68 12.61 3.98 4.48
N PRO A 69 12.97 3.13 3.49
CA PRO A 69 12.58 3.32 2.11
C PRO A 69 11.06 3.43 1.94
N TRP A 70 10.65 4.32 1.05
CA TRP A 70 9.24 4.59 0.79
C TRP A 70 8.61 3.53 -0.10
N ILE A 71 7.33 3.27 0.14
CA ILE A 71 6.54 2.22 -0.50
C ILE A 71 5.35 2.88 -1.19
N GLU A 72 5.02 2.39 -2.39
CA GLU A 72 3.76 2.68 -3.08
C GLU A 72 2.79 1.52 -2.85
N VAL A 73 1.56 1.82 -2.42
CA VAL A 73 0.47 0.85 -2.20
C VAL A 73 -0.76 1.31 -2.95
N ILE A 74 -1.41 0.43 -3.71
CA ILE A 74 -2.67 0.73 -4.39
C ILE A 74 -3.78 -0.14 -3.81
N ALA A 75 -4.87 0.52 -3.40
CA ALA A 75 -6.07 -0.13 -2.92
C ALA A 75 -7.31 0.36 -3.67
N ASP A 76 -8.26 -0.54 -3.91
CA ASP A 76 -9.61 -0.20 -4.35
C ASP A 76 -10.50 0.09 -3.14
N LEU A 77 -11.23 1.19 -3.19
CA LEU A 77 -12.14 1.67 -2.15
C LEU A 77 -13.59 1.74 -2.65
N LEU A 78 -13.96 0.94 -3.66
CA LEU A 78 -15.35 0.83 -4.12
C LEU A 78 -16.32 0.53 -2.96
N ASP A 79 -15.94 -0.36 -2.04
CA ASP A 79 -16.66 -0.60 -0.80
C ASP A 79 -16.17 0.38 0.28
N PRO A 80 -17.04 1.25 0.84
CA PRO A 80 -16.64 2.22 1.84
C PRO A 80 -16.14 1.59 3.15
N GLU A 81 -16.44 0.31 3.41
CA GLU A 81 -15.99 -0.41 4.61
C GLU A 81 -14.77 -1.29 4.36
N VAL A 82 -14.33 -1.45 3.09
CA VAL A 82 -13.26 -2.38 2.73
C VAL A 82 -12.29 -1.76 1.74
N ALA A 83 -11.02 -1.64 2.16
CA ALA A 83 -9.94 -1.33 1.26
C ALA A 83 -9.30 -2.63 0.75
N VAL A 84 -9.39 -2.89 -0.55
CA VAL A 84 -8.80 -4.07 -1.19
C VAL A 84 -7.46 -3.70 -1.81
N VAL A 85 -6.37 -4.11 -1.16
CA VAL A 85 -5.01 -3.88 -1.64
C VAL A 85 -4.63 -4.94 -2.65
N PHE A 86 -4.34 -4.51 -3.87
CA PHE A 86 -3.99 -5.42 -4.97
C PHE A 86 -2.56 -5.21 -5.52
N HIS A 87 -1.89 -4.13 -5.10
CA HIS A 87 -0.52 -3.82 -5.52
C HIS A 87 0.24 -3.10 -4.41
N ALA A 88 1.48 -3.52 -4.17
CA ALA A 88 2.45 -2.77 -3.37
C ALA A 88 3.86 -3.01 -3.90
N MET A 89 4.71 -1.98 -3.91
CA MET A 89 6.12 -2.10 -4.27
C MET A 89 6.95 -0.96 -3.69
N MET A 90 8.28 -1.04 -3.80
CA MET A 90 9.12 0.11 -3.42
C MET A 90 8.80 1.29 -4.32
N LEU A 91 8.68 2.48 -3.74
CA LEU A 91 8.34 3.70 -4.46
C LEU A 91 9.35 3.94 -5.58
N ARG A 92 8.83 4.19 -6.78
CA ARG A 92 9.68 4.46 -7.95
C ARG A 92 9.89 5.97 -8.13
N PRO A 93 11.13 6.43 -8.37
CA PRO A 93 11.39 7.83 -8.71
C PRO A 93 10.58 8.31 -9.93
N ALA A 94 10.39 7.44 -10.92
CA ALA A 94 9.58 7.76 -12.09
C ALA A 94 8.10 8.03 -11.76
N LEU A 95 7.54 7.35 -10.75
CA LEU A 95 6.16 7.60 -10.32
C LEU A 95 6.04 8.97 -9.68
N VAL A 96 7.00 9.32 -8.81
CA VAL A 96 7.07 10.64 -8.15
C VAL A 96 7.17 11.75 -9.19
N ALA A 97 8.05 11.59 -10.19
CA ALA A 97 8.20 12.55 -11.27
C ALA A 97 6.94 12.68 -12.15
N ASN A 98 6.32 11.55 -12.53
CA ASN A 98 5.11 11.56 -13.37
C ASN A 98 3.90 12.18 -12.68
N LEU A 99 3.87 12.17 -11.34
CA LEU A 99 2.81 12.77 -10.53
C LEU A 99 3.21 14.13 -9.96
N GLU A 100 4.37 14.68 -10.35
CA GLU A 100 4.91 15.97 -9.89
C GLU A 100 4.93 16.10 -8.36
N LEU A 101 5.21 15.00 -7.66
CA LEU A 101 5.19 14.92 -6.20
C LEU A 101 6.49 15.42 -5.55
N ASP A 102 7.50 15.75 -6.33
CA ASP A 102 8.81 16.22 -5.89
C ASP A 102 8.75 17.52 -5.05
N GLN A 103 7.68 18.30 -5.21
CA GLN A 103 7.43 19.51 -4.42
C GLN A 103 6.73 19.23 -3.08
N LEU A 104 6.19 18.02 -2.89
CA LEU A 104 5.36 17.66 -1.74
C LEU A 104 6.03 16.64 -0.81
N ILE A 105 6.90 15.80 -1.35
CA ILE A 105 7.56 14.71 -0.61
C ILE A 105 9.04 14.63 -0.98
N THR A 106 9.86 14.14 -0.05
CA THR A 106 11.28 13.84 -0.28
C THR A 106 11.53 12.38 0.08
N PRO A 107 11.31 11.44 -0.85
CA PRO A 107 11.35 10.02 -0.52
C PRO A 107 12.75 9.47 -0.34
N ILE A 108 12.88 8.49 0.55
CA ILE A 108 14.05 7.62 0.62
C ILE A 108 13.80 6.45 -0.34
N TYR A 109 14.65 6.27 -1.34
CA TYR A 109 14.51 5.20 -2.33
C TYR A 109 15.35 3.97 -1.97
N SER A 110 14.85 2.79 -2.36
CA SER A 110 15.64 1.56 -2.38
C SER A 110 15.40 0.75 -3.65
N ARG A 111 16.18 -0.33 -3.81
CA ARG A 111 15.93 -1.33 -4.87
C ARG A 111 14.60 -2.04 -4.62
N GLN A 112 13.97 -2.50 -5.70
CA GLN A 112 12.81 -3.39 -5.63
C GLN A 112 13.17 -4.70 -4.93
N ARG A 113 12.25 -5.21 -4.11
CA ARG A 113 12.37 -6.52 -3.47
C ARG A 113 11.74 -7.61 -4.37
N ARG A 114 12.01 -8.87 -4.05
CA ARG A 114 11.49 -10.06 -4.74
C ARG A 114 10.78 -10.96 -3.76
#